data_AF-A0A7Y2MJ29-F1
#
_entry.id   AF-A0A7Y2MJ29-F1
#
_cell.length_a   1.000
_cell.length_b   1.000
_cell.length_c   1.000
_cell.angle_alpha   90.00
_cell.angle_beta   90.00
_cell.angle_gamma   90.00
#
_symmetry.space_group_name_H-M   'P 1'
#
loop_
_entity.id
_entity.type
_entity.pdbx_description
1 polymer ?
#
loop_
_entity_poly.entity_id
_entity_poly.type
_entity_poly.pdbx_seq_one_letter_code
_entity_poly.pdbx_strand_id
1 'polypeptide(L)'
;MNETGTKNTEASRSEVTRERLLAAALDVFGRYGFDGASTRKLADTAGVNLQAIPYYFGSKEGLYTATAESLAGIVAGHAAGIRHRVGRHLEEIDETNTPLNVSQARLFLTEIVETMVVLFVSKESEAWARFIIREQLEPTAAFERVYAGIMGPMINMARRLIGAILKDDPPAGNGRQRHSA
;
A
#
# COMPACT_ATOMS: atom_id res chain seq x y z
N MET A 1 43.10 14.96 -3.79
CA MET A 1 42.00 14.00 -3.57
C MET A 1 40.69 14.76 -3.46
N ASN A 2 39.80 14.67 -4.46
CA ASN A 2 38.41 15.14 -4.41
C ASN A 2 37.53 14.12 -5.17
N GLU A 3 37.43 12.88 -4.67
CA GLU A 3 36.60 11.82 -5.29
C GLU A 3 35.29 11.57 -4.53
N THR A 4 35.10 12.18 -3.36
CA THR A 4 33.96 11.91 -2.47
C THR A 4 32.71 12.75 -2.79
N GLY A 5 32.83 13.87 -3.52
CA GLY A 5 31.72 14.80 -3.81
C GLY A 5 30.86 14.42 -5.04
N THR A 6 31.46 13.81 -6.06
CA THR A 6 30.76 13.49 -7.32
C THR A 6 29.80 12.30 -7.17
N LYS A 7 30.21 11.25 -6.43
CA LYS A 7 29.40 10.04 -6.21
C LYS A 7 28.08 10.32 -5.47
N ASN A 8 28.08 11.25 -4.52
CA ASN A 8 26.88 11.57 -3.75
C ASN A 8 25.83 12.34 -4.58
N THR A 9 26.28 13.10 -5.58
CA THR A 9 25.41 13.87 -6.48
C THR A 9 24.85 13.01 -7.63
N GLU A 10 25.56 11.96 -8.04
CA GLU A 10 25.07 10.99 -9.03
C GLU A 10 24.08 10.00 -8.43
N ALA A 11 24.34 9.52 -7.20
CA ALA A 11 23.41 8.67 -6.46
C ALA A 11 22.06 9.35 -6.24
N SER A 12 22.05 10.62 -5.79
CA SER A 12 20.79 11.33 -5.55
C SER A 12 20.00 11.61 -6.85
N ARG A 13 20.68 11.91 -7.96
CA ARG A 13 20.01 12.06 -9.28
C ARG A 13 19.40 10.75 -9.77
N SER A 14 20.05 9.63 -9.47
CA SER A 14 19.55 8.30 -9.80
C SER A 14 18.29 7.96 -9.01
N GLU A 15 18.29 8.23 -7.70
CA GLU A 15 17.13 8.06 -6.82
C GLU A 15 15.95 8.94 -7.24
N VAL A 16 16.19 10.22 -7.54
CA VAL A 16 15.14 11.14 -8.03
C VAL A 16 14.52 10.63 -9.34
N THR A 17 15.33 10.07 -10.24
CA THR A 17 14.82 9.50 -11.50
C THR A 17 13.94 8.27 -11.24
N ARG A 18 14.36 7.41 -10.32
CA ARG A 18 13.60 6.23 -9.90
C ARG A 18 12.26 6.62 -9.28
N GLU A 19 12.25 7.61 -8.38
CA GLU A 19 11.03 8.11 -7.73
C GLU A 19 10.05 8.75 -8.71
N ARG A 20 10.55 9.58 -9.63
CA ARG A 20 9.71 10.16 -10.69
C ARG A 20 9.04 9.09 -11.55
N LEU A 21 9.75 8.01 -11.85
CA LEU A 21 9.22 6.91 -12.63
C LEU A 21 8.16 6.11 -11.86
N LEU A 22 8.32 5.90 -10.55
CA LEU A 22 7.30 5.30 -9.68
C LEU A 22 6.03 6.16 -9.58
N ALA A 23 6.18 7.47 -9.38
CA ALA A 23 5.05 8.39 -9.30
C ALA A 23 4.25 8.44 -10.62
N ALA A 24 4.95 8.51 -11.76
CA ALA A 24 4.31 8.45 -13.07
C ALA A 24 3.65 7.10 -13.33
N ALA A 25 4.30 6.00 -12.95
CA ALA A 25 3.77 4.66 -13.10
C ALA A 25 2.47 4.48 -12.32
N LEU A 26 2.38 5.01 -11.11
CA LEU A 26 1.18 4.93 -10.28
C LEU A 26 -0.03 5.60 -10.94
N ASP A 27 0.15 6.78 -11.54
CA ASP A 27 -0.92 7.46 -12.27
C ASP A 27 -1.28 6.73 -13.58
N VAL A 28 -0.27 6.35 -14.38
CA VAL A 28 -0.49 5.70 -15.69
C VAL A 28 -1.12 4.33 -15.51
N PHE A 29 -0.59 3.48 -14.63
CA PHE A 29 -1.18 2.17 -14.34
C PHE A 29 -2.56 2.29 -13.69
N GLY A 30 -2.77 3.28 -12.81
CA GLY A 30 -4.09 3.53 -12.24
C GLY A 30 -5.15 3.89 -13.29
N ARG A 31 -4.78 4.64 -14.34
CA ARG A 31 -5.71 5.07 -15.40
C ARG A 31 -5.93 4.05 -16.51
N TYR A 32 -4.87 3.38 -16.96
CA TYR A 32 -4.89 2.57 -18.17
C TYR A 32 -4.70 1.08 -17.88
N GLY A 33 -4.42 0.74 -16.63
CA GLY A 33 -4.05 -0.60 -16.25
C GLY A 33 -2.67 -1.03 -16.72
N PHE A 34 -2.31 -2.26 -16.37
CA PHE A 34 -1.06 -2.87 -16.83
C PHE A 34 -1.03 -2.90 -18.37
N ASP A 35 -1.99 -3.54 -19.04
CA ASP A 35 -1.95 -3.72 -20.50
C ASP A 35 -2.04 -2.42 -21.29
N GLY A 36 -2.88 -1.46 -20.85
CA GLY A 36 -3.05 -0.18 -21.52
C GLY A 36 -1.89 0.81 -21.31
N ALA A 37 -0.97 0.55 -20.39
CA ALA A 37 0.22 1.37 -20.16
C ALA A 37 1.37 0.96 -21.09
N SER A 38 1.90 1.88 -21.91
CA SER A 38 3.13 1.63 -22.67
C SER A 38 4.36 2.16 -21.93
N THR A 39 5.51 1.52 -22.12
CA THR A 39 6.80 1.98 -21.58
C THR A 39 7.15 3.39 -22.04
N ARG A 40 6.80 3.74 -23.28
CA ARG A 40 6.92 5.11 -23.80
C ARG A 40 6.09 6.10 -22.98
N LYS A 41 4.80 5.83 -22.79
CA LYS A 41 3.92 6.69 -21.98
C LYS A 41 4.41 6.85 -20.55
N LEU A 42 4.90 5.78 -19.94
CA LEU A 42 5.49 5.80 -18.59
C LEU A 42 6.72 6.72 -18.53
N ALA A 43 7.66 6.57 -19.46
CA ALA A 43 8.87 7.40 -19.52
C ALA A 43 8.55 8.87 -19.82
N ASP A 44 7.64 9.13 -20.76
CA ASP A 44 7.20 10.48 -21.14
C ASP A 44 6.52 11.18 -19.97
N THR A 45 5.60 10.49 -19.26
CA THR A 45 4.90 11.02 -18.08
C THR A 45 5.88 11.30 -16.94
N ALA A 46 6.88 10.44 -16.75
CA ALA A 46 7.93 10.66 -15.78
C ALA A 46 8.91 11.77 -16.18
N GLY A 47 8.97 12.16 -17.47
CA GLY A 47 9.95 13.08 -18.03
C GLY A 47 11.37 12.53 -17.94
N VAL A 48 11.55 11.23 -18.24
CA VAL A 48 12.83 10.50 -18.20
C VAL A 48 13.08 9.77 -19.52
N ASN A 49 14.31 9.32 -19.75
CA ASN A 49 14.63 8.51 -20.91
C ASN A 49 13.94 7.14 -20.83
N LEU A 50 13.43 6.61 -21.95
CA LEU A 50 12.82 5.28 -22.03
C LEU A 50 13.72 4.16 -21.48
N GLN A 51 15.04 4.29 -21.62
CA GLN A 51 16.02 3.33 -21.09
C GLN A 51 16.12 3.32 -19.56
N ALA A 52 15.53 4.29 -18.86
CA ALA A 52 15.45 4.30 -17.40
C ALA A 52 14.62 3.11 -16.88
N ILE A 53 13.58 2.67 -17.61
CA ILE A 53 12.74 1.55 -17.20
C ILE A 53 13.55 0.24 -17.10
N PRO A 54 14.19 -0.25 -18.17
CA PRO A 54 15.00 -1.47 -18.07
C PRO A 54 16.20 -1.29 -17.13
N TYR A 55 16.77 -0.08 -17.02
CA TYR A 55 17.89 0.19 -16.11
C TYR A 55 17.50 0.05 -14.63
N TYR A 56 16.38 0.65 -14.19
CA TYR A 56 15.98 0.66 -12.77
C TYR A 56 15.10 -0.51 -12.36
N PHE A 57 14.31 -1.03 -13.29
CA PHE A 57 13.23 -1.96 -12.98
C PHE A 57 13.29 -3.24 -13.82
N GLY A 58 14.22 -3.34 -14.77
CA GLY A 58 14.37 -4.50 -15.67
C GLY A 58 13.32 -4.57 -16.77
N SER A 59 12.04 -4.38 -16.41
CA SER A 59 10.92 -4.44 -17.36
C SER A 59 9.73 -3.59 -16.90
N LYS A 60 8.67 -3.57 -17.72
CA LYS A 60 7.38 -2.95 -17.37
C LYS A 60 6.72 -3.67 -16.20
N GLU A 61 6.81 -5.00 -16.15
CA GLU A 61 6.35 -5.85 -15.05
C GLU A 61 7.11 -5.54 -13.75
N GLY A 62 8.43 -5.34 -13.85
CA GLY A 62 9.26 -4.92 -12.73
C GLY A 62 8.86 -3.55 -12.21
N LEU A 63 8.60 -2.58 -13.10
CA LEU A 63 8.11 -1.25 -12.73
C LEU A 63 6.71 -1.34 -12.10
N TYR A 64 5.82 -2.19 -12.62
CA TYR A 64 4.49 -2.42 -12.04
C TYR A 64 4.58 -2.93 -10.61
N THR A 65 5.42 -3.95 -10.39
CA THR A 65 5.64 -4.54 -9.06
C THR A 65 6.23 -3.52 -8.10
N ALA A 66 7.26 -2.79 -8.52
CA ALA A 66 7.87 -1.75 -7.70
C ALA A 66 6.90 -0.59 -7.38
N THR A 67 5.99 -0.27 -8.30
CA THR A 67 4.94 0.73 -8.08
C THR A 67 3.98 0.28 -6.99
N ALA A 68 3.55 -0.98 -7.03
CA ALA A 68 2.70 -1.57 -6.01
C ALA A 68 3.40 -1.63 -4.64
N GLU A 69 4.67 -2.03 -4.60
CA GLU A 69 5.49 -2.03 -3.37
C GLU A 69 5.70 -0.61 -2.81
N SER A 70 5.93 0.37 -3.67
CA SER A 70 6.05 1.78 -3.25
C SER A 70 4.75 2.28 -2.65
N LEU A 71 3.61 1.99 -3.29
CA LEU A 71 2.29 2.32 -2.75
C LEU A 71 2.07 1.66 -1.40
N ALA A 72 2.44 0.38 -1.28
CA ALA A 72 2.37 -0.34 -0.03
C ALA A 72 3.18 0.37 1.07
N GLY A 73 4.45 0.71 0.81
CA GLY A 73 5.28 1.45 1.76
C GLY A 73 4.64 2.75 2.25
N ILE A 74 4.04 3.53 1.33
CA ILE A 74 3.41 4.80 1.68
C ILE A 74 2.17 4.59 2.55
N VAL A 75 1.29 3.64 2.20
CA VAL A 75 0.11 3.32 3.00
C VAL A 75 0.51 2.77 4.38
N ALA A 76 1.51 1.89 4.42
CA ALA A 76 2.01 1.30 5.66
C ALA A 76 2.60 2.36 6.60
N GLY A 77 3.25 3.40 6.06
CA GLY A 77 3.76 4.56 6.79
C GLY A 77 2.64 5.37 7.43
N HIS A 78 1.60 5.72 6.66
CA HIS A 78 0.43 6.44 7.19
C HIS A 78 -0.28 5.66 8.31
N ALA A 79 -0.43 4.34 8.14
CA ALA A 79 -1.08 3.48 9.13
C ALA A 79 -0.15 3.04 10.27
N ALA A 80 1.14 3.40 10.26
CA ALA A 80 2.12 2.87 11.21
C ALA A 80 1.78 3.20 12.67
N GLY A 81 1.38 4.45 12.93
CA GLY A 81 1.04 4.90 14.27
C GLY A 81 -0.13 4.10 14.86
N ILE A 82 -1.25 4.01 14.14
CA ILE A 82 -2.42 3.28 14.62
C ILE A 82 -2.14 1.78 14.73
N ARG A 83 -1.48 1.19 13.73
CA ARG A 83 -1.13 -0.24 13.73
C ARG A 83 -0.29 -0.59 14.95
N HIS A 84 0.69 0.24 15.28
CA HIS A 84 1.56 0.01 16.42
C HIS A 84 0.84 0.16 17.77
N ARG A 85 -0.07 1.13 17.90
CA ARG A 85 -0.87 1.30 19.13
C ARG A 85 -1.83 0.15 19.36
N VAL A 86 -2.64 -0.18 18.35
CA VAL A 86 -3.64 -1.24 18.44
C VAL A 86 -2.96 -2.61 18.59
N GLY A 87 -1.93 -2.89 17.79
CA GLY A 87 -1.20 -4.16 17.84
C GLY A 87 -0.63 -4.46 19.23
N ARG A 88 0.09 -3.51 19.82
CA ARG A 88 0.63 -3.67 21.19
C ARG A 88 -0.47 -3.95 22.20
N HIS A 89 -1.57 -3.21 22.15
CA HIS A 89 -2.64 -3.39 23.11
C HIS A 89 -3.33 -4.75 22.98
N LEU A 90 -3.49 -5.23 21.74
CA LEU A 90 -4.02 -6.57 21.48
C LEU A 90 -3.06 -7.67 22.00
N GLU A 91 -1.75 -7.48 21.83
CA GLU A 91 -0.71 -8.37 22.39
C GLU A 91 -0.75 -8.40 23.93
N GLU A 92 -0.81 -7.24 24.59
CA GLU A 92 -0.94 -7.14 26.06
C GLU A 92 -2.20 -7.87 26.58
N ILE A 93 -3.30 -7.78 25.85
CA ILE A 93 -4.53 -8.50 26.17
C ILE A 93 -4.36 -10.01 26.03
N ASP A 94 -3.73 -10.46 24.95
CA ASP A 94 -3.48 -11.88 24.69
C ASP A 94 -2.55 -12.48 25.75
N GLU A 95 -1.54 -11.72 26.20
CA GLU A 95 -0.61 -12.13 27.27
C GLU A 95 -1.28 -12.20 28.64
N THR A 96 -2.17 -11.24 28.95
CA THR A 96 -2.82 -11.14 30.26
C THR A 96 -4.14 -11.90 30.37
N ASN A 97 -4.65 -12.45 29.26
CA ASN A 97 -6.00 -13.01 29.13
C ASN A 97 -7.10 -12.05 29.61
N THR A 98 -6.88 -10.74 29.48
CA THR A 98 -7.86 -9.72 29.90
C THR A 98 -8.87 -9.46 28.78
N PRO A 99 -10.18 -9.51 29.02
CA PRO A 99 -11.16 -9.20 27.97
C PRO A 99 -11.02 -7.78 27.44
N LEU A 100 -11.15 -7.59 26.12
CA LEU A 100 -11.18 -6.26 25.54
C LEU A 100 -12.36 -5.45 26.09
N ASN A 101 -12.07 -4.25 26.59
CA ASN A 101 -13.10 -3.31 26.99
C ASN A 101 -13.83 -2.77 25.75
N VAL A 102 -15.17 -2.86 25.72
CA VAL A 102 -16.01 -2.39 24.62
C VAL A 102 -15.78 -0.91 24.28
N SER A 103 -15.63 -0.05 25.28
CA SER A 103 -15.37 1.39 25.06
C SER A 103 -14.02 1.61 24.40
N GLN A 104 -13.01 0.85 24.81
CA GLN A 104 -11.67 0.91 24.23
C GLN A 104 -11.64 0.31 22.82
N ALA A 105 -12.38 -0.77 22.58
CA ALA A 105 -12.56 -1.36 21.27
C ALA A 105 -13.17 -0.35 20.27
N ARG A 106 -14.18 0.40 20.71
CA ARG A 106 -14.81 1.47 19.93
C ARG A 106 -13.82 2.58 19.58
N LEU A 107 -13.04 3.07 20.56
CA LEU A 107 -12.03 4.10 20.32
C LEU A 107 -11.02 3.67 19.27
N PHE A 108 -10.45 2.46 19.40
CA PHE A 108 -9.50 1.95 18.41
C PHE A 108 -10.13 1.75 17.04
N LEU A 109 -11.38 1.27 16.97
CA LEU A 109 -12.07 1.11 15.70
C LEU A 109 -12.32 2.48 15.04
N THR A 110 -12.72 3.50 15.81
CA THR A 110 -12.85 4.87 15.33
C THR A 110 -11.53 5.41 14.80
N GLU A 111 -10.42 5.27 15.54
CA GLU A 111 -9.10 5.73 15.08
C GLU A 111 -8.64 5.01 13.80
N ILE A 112 -8.92 3.71 13.66
CA ILE A 112 -8.65 2.95 12.43
C ILE A 112 -9.44 3.55 11.28
N VAL A 113 -10.75 3.78 11.47
CA VAL A 113 -11.62 4.34 10.42
C VAL A 113 -11.19 5.77 10.06
N GLU A 114 -10.87 6.62 11.03
CA GLU A 114 -10.36 7.98 10.79
C GLU A 114 -9.06 7.95 9.97
N THR A 115 -8.12 7.06 10.33
CA THR A 115 -6.87 6.88 9.58
C THR A 115 -7.16 6.46 8.14
N MET A 116 -8.11 5.55 7.93
CA MET A 116 -8.52 5.14 6.58
C MET A 116 -9.19 6.28 5.82
N VAL A 117 -10.08 7.04 6.45
CA VAL A 117 -10.74 8.20 5.80
C VAL A 117 -9.71 9.23 5.35
N VAL A 118 -8.73 9.58 6.20
CA VAL A 118 -7.66 10.50 5.84
C VAL A 118 -6.83 9.96 4.66
N LEU A 119 -6.53 8.66 4.67
CA LEU A 119 -5.79 7.99 3.60
C LEU A 119 -6.55 8.05 2.25
N PHE A 120 -7.87 7.89 2.27
CA PHE A 120 -8.70 7.87 1.05
C PHE A 120 -9.08 9.27 0.55
N VAL A 121 -9.10 10.30 1.40
CA VAL A 121 -9.57 11.66 1.05
C VAL A 121 -8.43 12.63 0.69
N SER A 122 -7.15 12.27 0.90
CA SER A 122 -6.01 13.12 0.56
C SER A 122 -5.89 13.37 -0.96
N LYS A 123 -5.35 14.51 -1.40
CA LYS A 123 -5.19 14.79 -2.85
C LYS A 123 -4.29 13.79 -3.59
N GLU A 124 -3.40 13.11 -2.86
CA GLU A 124 -2.54 12.04 -3.38
C GLU A 124 -3.31 10.72 -3.60
N SER A 125 -4.52 10.61 -3.04
CA SER A 125 -5.33 9.39 -3.07
C SER A 125 -5.94 9.09 -4.44
N GLU A 126 -6.06 10.03 -5.37
CA GLU A 126 -6.76 9.74 -6.64
C GLU A 126 -6.02 8.68 -7.47
N ALA A 127 -4.70 8.81 -7.61
CA ALA A 127 -3.89 7.83 -8.32
C ALA A 127 -3.85 6.48 -7.57
N TRP A 128 -3.74 6.52 -6.24
CA TRP A 128 -3.65 5.33 -5.40
C TRP A 128 -4.97 4.57 -5.36
N ALA A 129 -6.08 5.28 -5.19
CA ALA A 129 -7.43 4.73 -5.19
C ALA A 129 -7.76 4.12 -6.55
N ARG A 130 -7.42 4.79 -7.66
CA ARG A 130 -7.57 4.19 -9.00
C ARG A 130 -6.81 2.87 -9.12
N PHE A 131 -5.54 2.85 -8.71
CA PHE A 131 -4.71 1.64 -8.76
C PHE A 131 -5.32 0.52 -7.89
N ILE A 132 -5.70 0.82 -6.65
CA ILE A 132 -6.27 -0.15 -5.72
C ILE A 132 -7.63 -0.68 -6.22
N ILE A 133 -8.55 0.20 -6.61
CA ILE A 133 -9.88 -0.19 -7.10
C ILE A 133 -9.73 -1.06 -8.34
N ARG A 134 -8.83 -0.70 -9.26
CA ARG A 134 -8.55 -1.52 -10.43
C ARG A 134 -8.06 -2.91 -10.04
N GLU A 135 -7.06 -2.99 -9.17
CA GLU A 135 -6.51 -4.27 -8.70
C GLU A 135 -7.54 -5.11 -7.90
N GLN A 136 -8.55 -4.48 -7.29
CA GLN A 136 -9.67 -5.22 -6.69
C GLN A 136 -10.61 -5.82 -7.74
N LEU A 137 -10.83 -5.13 -8.86
CA LEU A 137 -11.68 -5.59 -9.95
C LEU A 137 -10.97 -6.62 -10.84
N GLU A 138 -9.67 -6.46 -11.05
CA GLU A 138 -8.80 -7.33 -11.86
C GLU A 138 -7.55 -7.71 -11.05
N PRO A 139 -7.64 -8.71 -10.16
CA PRO A 139 -6.54 -9.05 -9.27
C PRO A 139 -5.31 -9.53 -10.03
N THR A 140 -4.18 -8.87 -9.82
CA THR A 140 -2.87 -9.35 -10.25
C THR A 140 -2.00 -9.74 -9.05
N ALA A 141 -0.80 -10.25 -9.29
CA ALA A 141 0.16 -10.50 -8.22
C ALA A 141 0.60 -9.21 -7.48
N ALA A 142 0.33 -8.03 -8.03
CA ALA A 142 0.56 -6.75 -7.36
C ALA A 142 -0.47 -6.52 -6.24
N PHE A 143 -1.74 -6.84 -6.49
CA PHE A 143 -2.81 -6.77 -5.49
C PHE A 143 -2.46 -7.54 -4.21
N GLU A 144 -2.03 -8.80 -4.34
CA GLU A 144 -1.67 -9.64 -3.21
C GLU A 144 -0.56 -9.01 -2.34
N ARG A 145 0.44 -8.39 -2.97
CA ARG A 145 1.53 -7.73 -2.23
C ARG A 145 1.06 -6.50 -1.45
N VAL A 146 0.23 -5.66 -2.07
CA VAL A 146 -0.31 -4.46 -1.44
C VAL A 146 -1.30 -4.80 -0.33
N TYR A 147 -2.20 -5.75 -0.60
CA TYR A 147 -3.29 -6.12 0.30
C TYR A 147 -2.79 -6.96 1.48
N ALA A 148 -1.99 -8.00 1.23
CA ALA A 148 -1.51 -8.91 2.29
C ALA A 148 -0.58 -8.20 3.29
N GLY A 149 0.28 -7.28 2.81
CA GLY A 149 1.23 -6.59 3.67
C GLY A 149 0.61 -5.55 4.61
N ILE A 150 -0.59 -5.05 4.31
CA ILE A 150 -1.11 -3.82 4.93
C ILE A 150 -2.55 -3.96 5.36
N MET A 151 -3.44 -4.26 4.42
CA MET A 151 -4.86 -4.33 4.68
C MET A 151 -5.18 -5.55 5.52
N GLY A 152 -4.51 -6.69 5.28
CA GLY A 152 -4.66 -7.92 6.07
C GLY A 152 -4.52 -7.69 7.58
N PRO A 153 -3.38 -7.17 8.07
CA PRO A 153 -3.22 -6.84 9.49
C PRO A 153 -4.28 -5.88 10.03
N MET A 154 -4.60 -4.82 9.28
CA MET A 154 -5.62 -3.82 9.70
C MET A 154 -7.01 -4.43 9.82
N ILE A 155 -7.41 -5.27 8.86
CA ILE A 155 -8.69 -5.98 8.86
C ILE A 155 -8.76 -6.96 10.02
N ASN A 156 -7.67 -7.69 10.30
CA ASN A 156 -7.61 -8.61 11.44
C ASN A 156 -7.76 -7.88 12.78
N MET A 157 -7.10 -6.73 12.94
CA MET A 157 -7.30 -5.88 14.13
C MET A 157 -8.75 -5.41 14.23
N ALA A 158 -9.32 -4.86 13.15
CA ALA A 158 -10.71 -4.41 13.12
C ALA A 158 -11.69 -5.55 13.46
N ARG A 159 -11.46 -6.76 12.95
CA ARG A 159 -12.28 -7.95 13.26
C ARG A 159 -12.30 -8.25 14.75
N ARG A 160 -11.13 -8.25 15.40
CA ARG A 160 -11.01 -8.46 16.86
C ARG A 160 -11.74 -7.37 17.65
N LEU A 161 -11.60 -6.11 17.25
CA LEU A 161 -12.27 -4.98 17.90
C LEU A 161 -13.80 -5.08 17.75
N ILE A 162 -14.28 -5.39 16.55
CA ILE A 162 -15.72 -5.60 16.29
C ILE A 162 -16.22 -6.78 17.12
N GLY A 163 -15.46 -7.88 17.20
CA GLY A 163 -15.87 -9.04 17.99
C GLY A 163 -16.01 -8.75 19.48
N ALA A 164 -15.11 -7.92 20.02
CA ALA A 164 -15.25 -7.42 21.39
C ALA A 164 -16.52 -6.56 21.57
N ILE A 165 -16.89 -5.74 20.57
CA ILE A 165 -18.08 -4.88 20.63
C ILE A 165 -19.37 -5.70 20.52
N LEU A 166 -19.41 -6.67 19.61
CA LEU A 166 -20.60 -7.48 19.33
C LEU A 166 -20.77 -8.66 20.29
N LYS A 167 -19.73 -9.02 21.05
CA LYS A 167 -19.64 -10.26 21.84
C LYS A 167 -19.80 -11.53 20.98
N ASP A 168 -19.43 -11.43 19.71
CA ASP A 168 -19.47 -12.51 18.71
C ASP A 168 -18.33 -12.27 17.72
N ASP A 169 -17.60 -13.31 17.30
CA ASP A 169 -16.47 -13.13 16.40
C ASP A 169 -16.99 -13.02 14.96
N PRO A 170 -16.82 -11.87 14.26
CA PRO A 170 -17.29 -11.74 12.89
C PRO A 170 -16.65 -12.84 12.05
N PRO A 171 -17.42 -13.50 11.16
CA PRO A 171 -16.86 -14.54 10.31
C PRO A 171 -15.63 -13.96 9.62
N ALA A 172 -14.48 -14.64 9.78
CA ALA A 172 -13.27 -14.28 9.08
C ALA A 172 -13.64 -14.24 7.60
N GLY A 173 -13.71 -13.05 7.01
CA GLY A 173 -14.11 -12.89 5.63
C GLY A 173 -13.15 -13.72 4.79
N ASN A 174 -13.60 -14.88 4.32
CA ASN A 174 -12.93 -15.64 3.29
C ASN A 174 -13.05 -14.80 2.02
N GLY A 175 -12.19 -13.80 1.89
CA GLY A 175 -11.96 -13.08 0.66
C GLY A 175 -11.22 -13.95 -0.34
N ARG A 176 -11.63 -15.20 -0.54
CA ARG A 176 -11.25 -16.04 -1.70
C ARG A 176 -12.37 -17.03 -2.01
N GLN A 177 -12.59 -17.20 -3.32
CA GLN A 177 -13.53 -18.05 -4.07
C GLN A 177 -14.78 -17.27 -4.50
N ARG A 178 -14.87 -16.80 -5.74
CA ARG A 178 -14.77 -17.60 -6.98
C ARG A 178 -14.27 -16.73 -8.14
N HIS A 179 -13.25 -17.20 -8.86
CA HIS A 179 -13.27 -17.18 -10.32
C HIS A 179 -12.42 -18.35 -10.81
N SER A 180 -13.08 -19.50 -10.91
CA SER A 180 -12.74 -20.55 -11.86
C SER A 180 -13.53 -20.25 -13.15
N ALA A 181 -12.83 -19.88 -14.22
CA ALA A 181 -13.11 -20.18 -15.62
C ALA A 181 -12.09 -19.43 -16.48
#